data_AF-A0A945VST9-F1
#
_entry.id   AF-A0A945VST9-F1
#
_cell.length_a   1.000
_cell.length_b   1.000
_cell.length_c   1.000
_cell.angle_alpha   90.00
_cell.angle_beta   90.00
_cell.angle_gamma   90.00
#
_symmetry.space_group_name_H-M   'P 1'
#
loop_
_entity.id
_entity.type
_entity.pdbx_description
1 polymer ?
#
loop_
_entity_poly.entity_id
_entity_poly.type
_entity_poly.pdbx_seq_one_letter_code
_entity_poly.pdbx_strand_id
1 'polypeptide(L)'
;MILRPSQPELQQRYSAGEKHNHWEAVLHRLFFSFALLTVICLTTSAVFAKPPFPTISLPEKSQGERAIQALAGKLPAVAAWYGTTPQQFATMMIQDNTAWLDTEGRLF
;
A
#
# COMPACT_ATOMS: atom_id res chain seq x y z
N MET A 1 -70.11 -37.11 26.12
CA MET A 1 -68.66 -37.35 26.07
C MET A 1 -68.15 -36.64 24.81
N ILE A 2 -67.61 -35.43 24.96
CA ILE A 2 -67.20 -34.58 23.82
C ILE A 2 -65.72 -34.85 23.56
N LEU A 3 -65.41 -35.45 22.41
CA LEU A 3 -64.04 -35.71 21.97
C LEU A 3 -63.39 -34.39 21.55
N ARG A 4 -62.49 -33.90 22.40
CA ARG A 4 -61.63 -32.75 22.14
C ARG A 4 -60.58 -33.18 21.09
N PRO A 5 -60.52 -32.56 19.90
CA PRO A 5 -59.48 -32.90 18.93
C PRO A 5 -58.11 -32.49 19.48
N SER A 6 -57.19 -33.45 19.47
CA SER A 6 -55.78 -33.29 19.85
C SER A 6 -55.09 -32.27 18.96
N GLN A 7 -54.03 -31.67 19.49
CA GLN A 7 -53.40 -30.46 18.96
C GLN A 7 -52.26 -30.62 17.90
N PRO A 8 -52.07 -31.72 17.11
CA PRO A 8 -51.00 -31.74 16.11
C PRO A 8 -51.37 -31.14 14.73
N GLU A 9 -52.66 -30.95 14.41
CA GLU A 9 -53.06 -30.57 13.03
C GLU A 9 -52.93 -29.06 12.70
N LEU A 10 -52.89 -28.17 13.70
CA LEU A 10 -52.72 -26.73 13.46
C LEU A 10 -51.27 -26.34 13.16
N GLN A 11 -50.30 -27.13 13.62
CA GLN A 11 -48.88 -26.82 13.42
C GLN A 11 -48.41 -27.14 12.00
N GLN A 12 -49.09 -28.06 11.32
CA GLN A 12 -48.74 -28.48 9.96
C GLN A 12 -49.19 -27.48 8.89
N ARG A 13 -50.28 -26.72 9.14
CA ARG A 13 -50.72 -25.66 8.22
C ARG A 13 -49.90 -24.37 8.32
N TYR A 14 -49.24 -24.12 9.45
CA TYR A 14 -48.38 -22.95 9.62
C TYR A 14 -46.98 -23.12 9.01
N SER A 15 -46.55 -24.36 8.72
CA SER A 15 -45.22 -24.64 8.11
C SER A 15 -45.23 -24.76 6.58
N ALA A 16 -46.37 -24.60 5.91
CA ALA A 16 -46.49 -24.76 4.46
C ALA A 16 -46.20 -23.47 3.65
N GLY A 17 -46.01 -22.32 4.30
CA GLY A 17 -45.91 -21.01 3.63
C GLY A 17 -44.50 -20.40 3.51
N GLU A 18 -43.47 -20.97 4.13
CA GLU A 18 -42.21 -20.24 4.38
C GLU A 18 -40.97 -20.98 3.87
N LYS A 19 -40.96 -21.37 2.59
CA LYS A 19 -39.77 -21.97 1.95
C LYS A 19 -39.37 -21.41 0.59
N HIS A 20 -40.02 -20.35 0.10
CA HIS A 20 -39.68 -19.79 -1.22
C HIS A 20 -38.66 -18.65 -1.20
N ASN A 21 -38.25 -18.14 -0.04
CA ASN A 21 -37.45 -16.91 -0.01
C ASN A 21 -35.98 -17.16 0.42
N HIS A 22 -35.64 -18.39 0.79
CA HIS A 22 -34.33 -18.74 1.36
C HIS A 22 -33.27 -19.10 0.28
N TRP A 23 -33.68 -19.51 -0.91
CA TRP A 23 -32.76 -20.02 -1.94
C TRP A 23 -32.07 -18.91 -2.75
N GLU A 24 -32.65 -17.72 -2.83
CA GLU A 24 -32.07 -16.56 -3.51
C GLU A 24 -30.90 -15.94 -2.72
N ALA A 25 -30.89 -16.10 -1.38
CA ALA A 25 -29.86 -15.54 -0.51
C ALA A 25 -28.56 -16.37 -0.50
N VAL A 26 -28.63 -17.64 -0.89
CA VAL A 26 -27.47 -18.53 -0.94
C VAL A 26 -26.75 -18.41 -2.29
N LEU A 27 -27.49 -18.14 -3.38
CA LEU A 27 -26.91 -17.96 -4.72
C LEU A 27 -26.11 -16.65 -4.85
N HIS A 28 -26.56 -15.55 -4.25
CA HIS A 28 -25.82 -14.27 -4.28
C HIS A 28 -24.52 -14.28 -3.47
N ARG A 29 -24.45 -15.07 -2.39
CA ARG A 29 -23.24 -15.19 -1.56
C ARG A 29 -22.12 -15.95 -2.27
N LEU A 30 -22.47 -16.84 -3.18
CA LEU A 30 -21.52 -17.56 -4.04
C LEU A 30 -21.04 -16.71 -5.22
N PHE A 31 -21.86 -15.79 -5.75
CA PHE A 31 -21.45 -14.86 -6.81
C PHE A 31 -20.45 -13.78 -6.33
N PHE A 32 -20.60 -13.28 -5.11
CA PHE A 32 -19.73 -12.20 -4.60
C PHE A 32 -18.31 -12.67 -4.22
N SER A 33 -18.13 -13.98 -3.99
CA SER A 33 -16.83 -14.55 -3.61
C SER A 33 -15.90 -14.82 -4.80
N PHE A 34 -16.44 -14.96 -6.03
CA PHE A 34 -15.64 -15.29 -7.21
C PHE A 34 -15.04 -14.05 -7.90
N ALA A 35 -15.61 -12.85 -7.70
CA ALA A 35 -15.09 -11.60 -8.26
C ALA A 35 -13.86 -11.05 -7.50
N LEU A 36 -13.56 -11.55 -6.29
CA LEU A 36 -12.46 -11.06 -5.48
C LEU A 36 -11.14 -11.85 -5.69
N LEU A 37 -11.18 -13.02 -6.34
CA LEU A 37 -10.03 -13.92 -6.46
C LEU A 37 -9.24 -13.81 -7.79
N THR A 38 -9.63 -12.92 -8.71
CA THR A 38 -8.95 -12.77 -10.01
C THR A 38 -7.89 -11.66 -10.05
N VAL A 39 -7.67 -10.92 -8.96
CA VAL A 39 -6.65 -9.85 -8.85
C VAL A 39 -5.47 -10.29 -7.99
N ILE A 40 -4.94 -11.49 -8.21
CA ILE A 40 -3.64 -11.90 -7.68
C ILE A 40 -2.83 -12.48 -8.84
N CYS A 41 -2.57 -11.65 -9.84
CA CYS A 41 -1.74 -12.02 -10.98
C CYS A 41 -0.50 -11.12 -11.01
N LEU A 42 0.63 -11.71 -10.66
CA LEU A 42 2.00 -11.28 -10.94
C LEU A 42 2.49 -10.00 -10.24
N THR A 43 2.89 -10.13 -8.97
CA THR A 43 4.00 -9.29 -8.47
C THR A 43 5.31 -10.00 -8.82
N THR A 44 5.76 -9.84 -10.07
CA THR A 44 7.14 -10.14 -10.42
C THR A 44 8.02 -9.20 -9.60
N SER A 45 8.83 -9.74 -8.69
CA SER A 45 9.88 -8.97 -8.04
C SER A 45 10.95 -8.70 -9.10
N ALA A 46 10.73 -7.67 -9.91
CA ALA A 46 11.81 -7.10 -10.71
C ALA A 46 12.93 -6.78 -9.71
N VAL A 47 14.09 -7.43 -9.88
CA VAL A 47 15.28 -7.14 -9.10
C VAL A 47 15.62 -5.68 -9.39
N PHE A 48 15.15 -4.78 -8.54
CA PHE A 48 15.30 -3.35 -8.72
C PHE A 48 16.76 -3.02 -8.42
N ALA A 49 17.61 -3.14 -9.43
CA ALA A 49 18.98 -2.66 -9.36
C ALA A 49 18.92 -1.17 -9.03
N LYS A 50 19.57 -0.77 -7.94
CA LYS A 50 19.64 0.64 -7.54
C LYS A 50 20.17 1.44 -8.74
N PRO A 51 19.48 2.52 -9.18
CA PRO A 51 19.92 3.30 -10.33
C PRO A 51 21.36 3.79 -10.11
N PRO A 52 22.12 4.04 -11.19
CA PRO A 52 23.43 4.65 -11.04
C PRO A 52 23.31 5.99 -10.31
N PHE A 53 24.35 6.34 -9.54
CA PHE A 53 24.37 7.63 -8.85
C PHE A 53 24.36 8.76 -9.89
N PRO A 54 23.56 9.82 -9.68
CA PRO A 54 23.49 10.94 -10.62
C PRO A 54 24.87 11.58 -10.81
N THR A 55 25.23 11.92 -12.05
CA THR A 55 26.47 12.64 -12.36
C THR A 55 26.38 14.07 -11.83
N ILE A 56 27.22 14.37 -10.84
CA ILE A 56 27.31 15.67 -10.16
C ILE A 56 28.79 16.02 -10.09
N SER A 57 29.10 17.31 -10.24
CA SER A 57 30.44 17.83 -10.03
C SER A 57 30.32 19.07 -9.17
N LEU A 58 30.74 18.94 -7.91
CA LEU A 58 30.83 20.04 -6.97
C LEU A 58 32.26 20.59 -6.99
N PRO A 59 32.43 21.92 -6.87
CA PRO A 59 33.76 22.55 -6.91
C PRO A 59 34.63 22.16 -5.71
N GLU A 60 34.01 21.92 -4.56
CA GLU A 60 34.66 21.55 -3.32
C GLU A 60 33.74 20.66 -2.48
N LYS A 61 34.32 20.04 -1.45
CA LYS A 61 33.52 19.33 -0.44
C LYS A 61 32.67 20.34 0.32
N SER A 62 31.41 20.02 0.55
CA SER A 62 30.47 20.96 1.16
C SER A 62 29.53 20.26 2.14
N GLN A 63 28.93 21.03 3.03
CA GLN A 63 28.05 20.56 4.08
C GLN A 63 26.88 21.53 4.28
N GLY A 64 25.78 21.08 4.90
CA GLY A 64 24.71 21.95 5.35
C GLY A 64 24.03 22.70 4.22
N GLU A 65 23.69 23.98 4.46
CA GLU A 65 23.06 24.82 3.44
C GLU A 65 23.92 24.97 2.18
N ARG A 66 25.25 24.98 2.32
CA ARG A 66 26.18 25.07 1.18
C ARG A 66 26.07 23.84 0.30
N ALA A 67 25.96 22.65 0.89
CA ALA A 67 25.72 21.41 0.15
C ALA A 67 24.36 21.42 -0.56
N ILE A 68 23.29 21.91 0.08
CA ILE A 68 21.97 22.04 -0.55
C ILE A 68 22.04 22.95 -1.77
N GLN A 69 22.68 24.13 -1.62
CA GLN A 69 22.86 25.09 -2.69
C GLN A 69 23.74 24.54 -3.83
N ALA A 70 24.78 23.80 -3.49
CA ALA A 70 25.68 23.19 -4.47
C ALA A 70 24.97 22.09 -5.29
N LEU A 71 24.08 21.32 -4.66
CA LEU A 71 23.24 20.34 -5.36
C LEU A 71 22.14 20.99 -6.21
N ALA A 72 21.57 22.11 -5.76
CA ALA A 72 20.52 22.86 -6.46
C ALA A 72 19.45 21.95 -7.12
N GLY A 73 19.33 21.99 -8.44
CA GLY A 73 18.37 21.18 -9.21
C GLY A 73 18.64 19.67 -9.22
N LYS A 74 19.79 19.21 -8.70
CA LYS A 74 20.15 17.78 -8.58
C LYS A 74 19.75 17.18 -7.24
N LEU A 75 19.42 18.00 -6.24
CA LEU A 75 19.01 17.56 -4.90
C LEU A 75 17.90 16.48 -4.96
N PRO A 76 16.84 16.59 -5.79
CA PRO A 76 15.81 15.57 -5.83
C PRO A 76 16.30 14.21 -6.35
N ALA A 77 17.21 14.20 -7.32
CA ALA A 77 17.78 12.97 -7.88
C ALA A 77 18.71 12.28 -6.87
N VAL A 78 19.50 13.06 -6.12
CA VAL A 78 20.37 12.54 -5.05
C VAL A 78 19.54 11.96 -3.92
N ALA A 79 18.53 12.71 -3.45
CA ALA A 79 17.64 12.25 -2.39
C ALA A 79 16.92 10.94 -2.79
N ALA A 80 16.40 10.88 -4.02
CA ALA A 80 15.77 9.68 -4.55
C ALA A 80 16.75 8.49 -4.60
N TRP A 81 18.03 8.72 -4.93
CA TRP A 81 19.05 7.68 -4.91
C TRP A 81 19.31 7.15 -3.49
N TYR A 82 19.29 8.02 -2.48
CA TYR A 82 19.37 7.65 -1.07
C TYR A 82 18.06 7.09 -0.50
N GLY A 83 16.97 7.04 -1.27
CA GLY A 83 15.67 6.52 -0.83
C GLY A 83 14.92 7.48 0.10
N THR A 84 15.20 8.79 0.00
CA THR A 84 14.65 9.85 0.86
C THR A 84 14.01 10.95 0.00
N THR A 85 13.13 11.75 0.61
CA THR A 85 12.57 12.92 -0.06
C THR A 85 13.59 14.06 -0.10
N PRO A 86 13.50 14.99 -1.08
CA PRO A 86 14.40 16.13 -1.16
C PRO A 86 14.45 16.94 0.14
N GLN A 87 13.29 17.12 0.79
CA GLN A 87 13.14 17.86 2.03
C GLN A 87 13.78 17.12 3.22
N GLN A 88 13.60 15.80 3.33
CA GLN A 88 14.25 15.01 4.37
C GLN A 88 15.77 15.00 4.19
N PHE A 89 16.26 14.83 2.95
CA PHE A 89 17.69 14.88 2.66
C PHE A 89 18.29 16.25 2.97
N ALA A 90 17.63 17.34 2.57
CA ALA A 90 18.03 18.69 2.94
C ALA A 90 18.07 18.87 4.46
N THR A 91 17.03 18.44 5.17
CA THR A 91 16.94 18.54 6.64
C THR A 91 18.08 17.76 7.31
N MET A 92 18.36 16.54 6.84
CA MET A 92 19.50 15.75 7.29
C MET A 92 20.80 16.53 7.14
N MET A 93 21.08 17.11 5.96
CA MET A 93 22.33 17.85 5.77
C MET A 93 22.46 19.08 6.68
N ILE A 94 21.33 19.72 7.05
CA ILE A 94 21.33 20.86 8.00
C ILE A 94 21.55 20.40 9.44
N GLN A 95 20.91 19.31 9.84
CA GLN A 95 20.91 18.84 11.23
C GLN A 95 22.16 18.02 11.56
N ASP A 96 22.67 17.29 10.58
CA ASP A 96 23.81 16.39 10.74
C ASP A 96 25.11 17.06 10.31
N ASN A 97 25.89 17.49 11.32
CA ASN A 97 27.21 18.08 11.12
C ASN A 97 28.29 17.05 10.72
N THR A 98 27.92 15.80 10.48
CA THR A 98 28.79 14.78 9.88
C THR A 98 28.43 14.50 8.43
N ALA A 99 27.28 14.98 7.93
CA ALA A 99 26.87 14.80 6.54
C ALA A 99 27.62 15.75 5.60
N TRP A 100 28.72 15.26 5.04
CA TRP A 100 29.50 16.00 4.05
C TRP A 100 29.31 15.42 2.65
N LEU A 101 29.21 16.31 1.66
CA LEU A 101 29.27 15.95 0.26
C LEU A 101 30.70 16.04 -0.27
N ASP A 102 31.11 15.02 -1.00
CA ASP A 102 32.35 15.04 -1.76
C ASP A 102 32.17 15.78 -3.11
N THR A 103 33.23 15.84 -3.91
CA THR A 103 33.19 16.48 -5.24
C THR A 103 32.24 15.78 -6.22
N GLU A 104 31.93 14.51 -6.01
CA GLU A 104 30.95 13.75 -6.79
C GLU A 104 29.51 13.88 -6.24
N GLY A 105 29.30 14.62 -5.15
CA GLY A 105 27.99 14.83 -4.54
C GLY A 105 27.47 13.67 -3.69
N ARG A 106 28.34 12.74 -3.30
CA ARG A 106 28.07 11.61 -2.40
C ARG A 106 28.36 12.01 -0.95
N LEU A 107 27.61 11.43 -0.04
CA LEU A 107 27.89 11.50 1.40
C LEU A 107 29.20 10.76 1.73
N PHE A 108 30.06 11.39 2.54
CA PHE A 108 31.29 10.81 3.08
C PHE A 108 31.36 10.93 4.61
#